data_AF-A0A3D1TB50-F1
#
_entry.id   AF-A0A3D1TB50-F1
#
_cell.length_a   1.000
_cell.length_b   1.000
_cell.length_c   1.000
_cell.angle_alpha   90.00
_cell.angle_beta   90.00
_cell.angle_gamma   90.00
#
_symmetry.space_group_name_H-M   'P 1'
#
loop_
_entity.id
_entity.type
_entity.pdbx_description
1 polymer ?
#
loop_
_entity_poly.entity_id
_entity_poly.type
_entity_poly.pdbx_seq_one_letter_code
_entity_poly.pdbx_strand_id
1 'polypeptide(L)' 'MVFSSHLFLFYFLPLVLLLYYAAPRRGRHLVLTLCSYWFYGWANPLFVFLMLFSTLVDYVCGLFISGNWDGRHD' A
#
# COMPACT_ATOMS: atom_id res chain seq x y z
N MET A 1 -1.95 -13.79 0.16
CA MET A 1 -1.94 -15.15 0.76
C MET A 1 -3.05 -15.22 1.80
N VAL A 2 -3.52 -16.40 2.23
CA VAL A 2 -4.41 -16.50 3.41
C VAL A 2 -3.60 -16.19 4.67
N PHE A 3 -4.13 -15.32 5.54
CA PHE A 3 -3.47 -14.85 6.77
C PHE A 3 -3.08 -16.00 7.72
N SER A 4 -3.81 -17.12 7.66
CA SER A 4 -3.59 -18.33 8.45
C SER A 4 -2.47 -19.24 7.93
N SER A 5 -1.71 -18.83 6.91
CA SER A 5 -0.67 -19.68 6.31
C SER A 5 0.70 -19.49 6.99
N HIS A 6 1.39 -20.58 7.29
CA HIS A 6 2.74 -20.57 7.89
C HIS A 6 3.74 -19.73 7.07
N LEU A 7 3.54 -19.63 5.75
CA LEU A 7 4.35 -18.77 4.88
C LEU A 7 4.26 -17.28 5.24
N PHE A 8 3.11 -16.80 5.72
CA PHE A 8 2.99 -15.41 6.15
C PHE A 8 3.84 -15.12 7.38
N LEU A 9 3.70 -15.97 8.40
CA LEU A 9 4.30 -15.73 9.71
C LEU A 9 5.82 -15.96 9.70
N PHE A 10 6.29 -16.98 8.98
CA PHE A 10 7.71 -17.35 8.95
C PHE A 10 8.52 -16.78 7.80
N TYR A 11 7.91 -16.43 6.67
CA TYR A 11 8.64 -15.86 5.52
C TYR A 11 8.29 -14.39 5.32
N PHE A 12 7.01 -14.07 5.17
CA PHE A 12 6.59 -12.71 4.83
C PHE A 12 6.91 -11.71 5.94
N LEU A 13 6.51 -11.98 7.18
CA LEU A 13 6.70 -11.07 8.30
C LEU A 13 8.18 -10.74 8.60
N PRO A 14 9.10 -11.72 8.75
CA PRO A 14 10.51 -11.40 8.98
C PRO A 14 11.16 -10.71 7.78
N LEU A 15 10.78 -11.06 6.54
CA LEU A 15 11.30 -10.42 5.32
C LEU A 15 10.86 -8.95 5.20
N VAL A 16 9.59 -8.65 5.49
CA VAL A 16 9.08 -7.27 5.52
C VAL A 16 9.75 -6.46 6.62
N LEU A 17 9.95 -7.05 7.81
CA LEU A 17 10.67 -6.38 8.89
C LEU A 17 12.12 -6.08 8.51
N LEU A 18 12.81 -7.04 7.90
CA LEU A 18 14.18 -6.85 7.41
C LEU A 18 14.26 -5.72 6.39
N LEU A 19 13.37 -5.73 5.40
CA LEU A 19 13.27 -4.67 4.39
C LEU A 19 12.96 -3.31 5.03
N TYR A 20 12.06 -3.28 6.02
CA TYR A 20 11.69 -2.06 6.73
C TYR A 20 12.85 -1.46 7.51
N TYR A 21 13.63 -2.29 8.21
CA TYR A 21 14.82 -1.84 8.95
C TYR A 21 15.99 -1.50 8.03
N ALA A 22 16.15 -2.20 6.91
CA ALA A 22 17.17 -1.91 5.90
C ALA A 22 16.86 -0.62 5.10
N ALA A 23 15.59 -0.23 4.99
CA ALA A 23 15.19 0.92 4.22
C ALA A 23 15.54 2.27 4.91
N PRO A 24 16.10 3.24 4.17
CA PRO A 24 16.37 4.58 4.69
C PRO A 24 15.06 5.27 5.08
N ARG A 25 15.12 6.19 6.06
CA ARG A 25 13.93 6.83 6.69
C ARG A 25 12.88 7.36 5.71
N ARG A 26 13.27 7.81 4.52
CA ARG A 26 12.36 8.30 3.47
C ARG A 26 11.63 7.19 2.69
N GLY A 27 12.22 6.00 2.58
CA GLY A 27 11.68 4.88 1.79
C GLY A 27 10.78 3.93 2.58
N ARG A 28 10.71 4.06 3.92
CA ARG A 28 9.97 3.13 4.79
C ARG A 28 8.49 3.02 4.43
N HIS A 29 7.85 4.16 4.13
CA HIS A 29 6.45 4.18 3.70
C HIS A 29 6.28 3.46 2.36
N LEU A 30 7.15 3.71 1.37
CA LEU A 30 7.11 3.00 0.09
C LEU A 30 7.30 1.49 0.26
N VAL A 31 8.25 1.06 1.09
CA VAL A 31 8.49 -0.36 1.39
C VAL A 31 7.24 -1.01 1.99
N LEU A 32 6.63 -0.37 3.00
CA LEU A 32 5.37 -0.86 3.59
C LEU A 32 4.25 -0.97 2.55
N THR A 33 4.13 0.01 1.66
CA THR A 33 3.10 0.03 0.62
C THR A 33 3.32 -1.09 -0.40
N LEU A 34 4.56 -1.27 -0.88
CA LEU A 34 4.94 -2.35 -1.80
C LEU A 34 4.76 -3.73 -1.17
N CYS A 35 5.19 -3.92 0.07
CA CYS A 35 4.99 -5.16 0.80
C CYS A 35 3.50 -5.50 0.98
N SER A 36 2.67 -4.50 1.27
CA SER A 36 1.21 -4.66 1.36
C SER A 36 0.62 -5.10 0.02
N TYR A 37 1.05 -4.48 -1.08
CA TYR A 37 0.66 -4.89 -2.43
C TYR A 37 1.06 -6.33 -2.75
N TRP A 38 2.31 -6.68 -2.48
CA TRP A 38 2.84 -8.01 -2.74
C TRP A 38 2.06 -9.09 -1.97
N PHE A 39 1.75 -8.83 -0.70
CA PHE A 39 0.99 -9.74 0.15
C PHE A 39 -0.42 -10.01 -0.38
N TYR A 40 -1.13 -8.94 -0.75
CA TYR A 40 -2.48 -9.02 -1.30
C TYR A 40 -2.48 -9.67 -2.69
N GLY A 41 -1.51 -9.33 -3.54
CA GLY A 41 -1.39 -9.86 -4.90
C GLY A 41 -1.13 -11.35 -4.94
N TRP A 42 -0.37 -11.86 -3.96
CA TRP A 42 -0.10 -13.29 -3.88
C TRP A 42 -1.35 -14.13 -3.56
N ALA A 43 -2.35 -13.59 -2.86
CA ALA A 43 -3.62 -14.33 -2.67
C ALA A 43 -4.46 -14.32 -3.95
N ASN A 44 -4.62 -13.13 -4.54
CA ASN A 44 -5.42 -12.92 -5.73
C ASN A 44 -4.93 -11.64 -6.41
N PRO A 45 -4.35 -11.70 -7.62
CA PRO A 45 -3.84 -10.52 -8.32
C PRO A 45 -4.95 -9.50 -8.64
N LEU A 46 -6.21 -9.95 -8.67
CA LEU A 46 -7.40 -9.09 -8.78
C LEU A 46 -7.52 -8.09 -7.61
N PHE A 47 -7.19 -8.46 -6.37
CA PHE A 47 -7.26 -7.54 -5.23
C PHE A 47 -6.24 -6.42 -5.31
N VAL A 48 -5.06 -6.73 -5.87
CA VAL A 48 -4.02 -5.74 -6.15
C VAL A 48 -4.51 -4.72 -7.17
N PHE A 49 -5.11 -5.18 -8.26
CA PHE A 49 -5.74 -4.29 -9.24
C PHE A 49 -6.88 -3.48 -8.64
N LEU A 50 -7.70 -4.08 -7.79
CA LEU A 50 -8.83 -3.40 -7.13
C LEU A 50 -8.35 -2.30 -6.19
N MET A 51 -7.35 -2.57 -5.35
CA MET A 51 -6.73 -1.54 -4.51
C MET A 51 -6.08 -0.45 -5.35
N LEU A 52 -5.47 -0.77 -6.49
CA LEU A 52 -4.77 0.21 -7.34
C LEU A 52 -5.77 1.14 -7.98
N PHE A 53 -6.83 0.55 -8.53
CA PHE A 53 -7.94 1.28 -9.08
C PHE A 53 -8.61 2.16 -8.02
N SER A 54 -8.91 1.62 -6.83
CA SER A 54 -9.51 2.38 -5.73
C SER A 54 -8.62 3.55 -5.30
N THR A 55 -7.32 3.32 -5.11
CA THR A 55 -6.37 4.38 -4.72
C THR A 55 -6.26 5.47 -5.78
N LEU A 56 -6.30 5.08 -7.07
CA LEU A 56 -6.22 6.00 -8.19
C LEU A 56 -7.50 6.82 -8.35
N VAL A 57 -8.67 6.19 -8.17
CA VAL A 57 -9.96 6.88 -8.12
C VAL A 57 -10.01 7.85 -6.93
N ASP A 58 -9.63 7.42 -5.74
CA ASP A 58 -9.55 8.30 -4.55
C ASP A 58 -8.60 9.47 -4.78
N TYR A 59 -7.44 9.23 -5.39
CA TYR A 59 -6.46 10.27 -5.71
C TYR A 59 -7.01 11.28 -6.73
N VAL A 60 -7.67 10.80 -7.79
CA VAL A 60 -8.28 11.67 -8.81
C VAL A 60 -9.43 12.48 -8.22
N CYS A 61 -10.31 11.84 -7.44
CA CYS A 61 -11.37 12.52 -6.69
C CYS A 61 -10.80 13.56 -5.71
N GLY A 62 -9.71 13.22 -5.00
CA GLY A 62 -8.97 14.10 -4.11
C GLY A 62 -8.32 15.28 -4.85
N LEU A 63 -7.84 15.07 -6.07
CA LEU A 63 -7.30 16.14 -6.91
C LEU A 63 -8.42 17.06 -7.43
N PHE A 64 -9.56 16.49 -7.84
CA PHE A 64 -10.73 17.27 -8.23
C PHE A 64 -11.30 18.06 -7.05
N ILE A 65 -11.40 17.47 -5.85
CA ILE A 65 -11.87 18.21 -4.67
C ILE A 65 -10.84 19.27 -4.26
N SER A 66 -9.53 18.97 -4.29
CA SER A 66 -8.48 19.95 -3.97
C SER A 66 -8.41 21.09 -4.98
N GLY A 67 -8.67 20.82 -6.26
CA GLY A 67 -8.74 21.84 -7.31
C GLY A 67 -10.02 22.68 -7.25
N ASN A 68 -11.11 22.13 -6.72
CA ASN A 68 -12.35 22.86 -6.46
C ASN A 68 -12.40 23.49 -5.05
N TRP A 69 -11.46 23.14 -4.16
CA TRP A 69 -11.29 23.69 -2.81
C TRP A 69 -10.19 24.77 -2.80
N ASP A 70 -10.14 25.61 -3.83
CA ASP A 70 -9.66 27.01 -3.68
C ASP A 70 -10.75 27.86 -3.00
N GLY A 71 -11.35 27.29 -1.95
CA GLY A 71 -12.22 27.98 -1.01
C GLY A 71 -11.33 28.56 0.06
N ARG A 72 -10.81 29.76 -0.21
CA ARG A 72 -10.20 30.65 0.77
C ARG A 72 -11.00 30.66 2.07
N HIS A 73 -10.42 30.09 3.12
CA HIS A 73 -10.81 30.37 4.50
C HIS A 73 -9.52 30.51 5.32
N ASP A 74 -8.98 31.72 5.20
CA ASP A 74 -8.40 32.54 6.28
C ASP A 74 -8.81 32.08 7.70
#